data_AF-A0A6U2ESN3-F1
#
_entry.id   AF-A0A6U2ESN3-F1
#
_cell.length_a   1.000
_cell.length_b   1.000
_cell.length_c   1.000
_cell.angle_alpha   90.00
_cell.angle_beta   90.00
_cell.angle_gamma   90.00
#
_symmetry.space_group_name_H-M   'P 1'
#
loop_
_entity.id
_entity.type
_entity.pdbx_description
1 polymer ?
#
loop_
_entity_poly.entity_id
_entity_poly.type
_entity_poly.pdbx_seq_one_letter_code
_entity_poly.pdbx_strand_id
1 'polypeptide(L)'
;GGRLFLLLLLSLEGMSYAFRPAAPVGKCVTASNRCLTHASKALPLGVPASSRRPTAVGLRMALGGRPVRRDRDISQFVTQRALQSLLGLMHMNRDQITADWLAEWNEHEGIERYHGLNGLQMDWRDYINDLLRAPGETLVVEFKRRGNSGHGGWSGNNPYLKDHVMEMETPINPRQLAERLMAVREEISREWIDMLPLLQKENEEVWRSWFEKVRSKDGATDSQANLQLPQLENFDPTHLQGSLFQGGDYDLIKTLATLCAFDRVKQSLETGSAGKPQAEFLERMLAVHGGEFEGDMQLGAANRFIEELLQQSPSVIGGAGYSSTTILDPVGITETIMEERVKVANEWVDELKGVPSDHADMMRTLLSEIY
;
A
#
# COMPACT_ATOMS: atom_id res chain seq x y z
N GLY A 1 8.08 48.06 -24.33
CA GLY A 1 7.03 47.50 -23.47
C GLY A 1 7.17 46.00 -23.48
N GLY A 2 7.18 45.28 -22.38
CA GLY A 2 6.98 45.63 -20.98
C GLY A 2 6.82 44.29 -20.26
N ARG A 3 7.90 43.75 -19.70
CA ARG A 3 7.88 42.66 -18.72
C ARG A 3 8.93 42.99 -17.66
N LEU A 4 8.44 43.57 -16.57
CA LEU A 4 9.16 43.92 -15.36
C LEU A 4 8.12 43.86 -14.23
N PHE A 5 8.54 43.44 -13.03
CA PHE A 5 7.78 43.10 -11.81
C PHE A 5 7.30 41.63 -11.75
N LEU A 6 7.59 40.80 -10.72
CA LEU A 6 7.96 41.10 -9.33
C LEU A 6 8.77 39.93 -8.71
N LEU A 7 9.94 40.25 -8.16
CA LEU A 7 10.78 39.52 -7.20
C LEU A 7 10.74 40.32 -5.88
N LEU A 8 11.02 39.68 -4.72
CA LEU A 8 11.03 40.16 -3.31
C LEU A 8 9.77 39.75 -2.53
N LEU A 9 9.79 39.09 -1.36
CA LEU A 9 10.80 38.83 -0.32
C LEU A 9 10.37 37.60 0.51
N LEU A 10 11.32 36.76 0.94
CA LEU A 10 11.58 36.53 2.38
C LEU A 10 12.97 35.90 2.53
N SER A 11 13.83 36.70 3.15
CA SER A 11 15.18 36.38 3.61
C SER A 11 15.08 35.91 5.06
N LEU A 12 15.72 34.78 5.39
CA LEU A 12 16.22 34.47 6.73
C LEU A 12 17.45 33.57 6.57
N GLU A 13 18.62 34.21 6.49
CA GLU A 13 19.90 33.56 6.78
C GLU A 13 20.18 33.61 8.29
N GLY A 14 20.81 32.56 8.81
CA GLY A 14 21.82 32.71 9.86
C GLY A 14 21.56 32.02 11.18
N MET A 15 21.82 30.71 11.26
CA MET A 15 22.43 30.11 12.46
C MET A 15 23.15 28.81 12.09
N SER A 16 24.46 28.93 11.87
CA SER A 16 25.39 27.82 11.67
C SER A 16 25.79 27.27 13.04
N TYR A 17 25.30 26.08 13.40
CA TYR A 17 25.82 25.30 14.52
C TYR A 17 26.76 24.21 13.99
N ALA A 18 28.04 24.35 14.34
CA ALA A 18 29.06 23.35 14.07
C ALA A 18 28.76 22.06 14.86
N PHE A 19 28.38 21.00 14.15
CA PHE A 19 28.24 19.66 14.72
C PHE A 19 29.60 18.96 14.70
N ARG A 20 30.13 18.62 15.87
CA ARG A 20 31.33 17.76 16.01
C ARG A 20 30.92 16.29 15.82
N PRO A 21 31.69 15.48 15.09
CA PRO A 21 31.43 14.05 15.01
C PRO A 21 31.89 13.34 16.29
N ALA A 22 31.00 12.55 16.89
CA ALA A 22 31.34 11.62 17.96
C ALA A 22 31.96 10.34 17.37
N ALA A 23 33.08 9.92 17.95
CA ALA A 23 33.81 8.71 17.62
C ALA A 23 33.02 7.41 17.98
N PRO A 24 33.33 6.27 17.36
CA PRO A 24 32.60 5.02 17.57
C PRO A 24 33.05 4.32 18.86
N VAL A 25 32.10 3.91 19.70
CA VAL A 25 32.37 3.06 20.86
C VAL A 25 31.80 1.66 20.61
N GLY A 26 32.72 0.74 20.34
CA GLY A 26 32.85 -0.55 21.02
C GLY A 26 31.64 -1.47 21.14
N LYS A 27 31.65 -2.54 20.33
CA LYS A 27 30.98 -3.81 20.60
C LYS A 27 31.32 -4.33 22.01
N CYS A 28 30.31 -4.78 22.74
CA CYS A 28 30.50 -5.76 23.82
C CYS A 28 29.45 -6.87 23.66
N VAL A 29 29.94 -8.05 23.27
CA VAL A 29 29.24 -9.32 23.29
C VAL A 29 29.41 -9.89 24.70
N THR A 30 28.35 -10.36 25.33
CA THR A 30 28.42 -11.51 26.27
C THR A 30 27.06 -12.18 26.40
N ALA A 31 27.14 -13.49 26.56
CA ALA A 31 26.08 -14.47 26.40
C ALA A 31 25.36 -14.81 27.72
N SER A 32 24.21 -15.49 27.55
CA SER A 32 23.70 -16.59 28.38
C SER A 32 23.61 -16.42 29.90
N ASN A 33 22.40 -16.56 30.45
CA ASN A 33 22.06 -17.80 31.16
C ASN A 33 20.56 -17.93 31.46
N ARG A 34 20.03 -19.10 31.10
CA ARG A 34 18.84 -19.72 31.70
C ARG A 34 19.13 -20.03 33.17
N CYS A 35 18.13 -19.83 34.03
CA CYS A 35 17.94 -20.65 35.21
C CYS A 35 16.44 -20.82 35.48
N LEU A 36 16.00 -22.08 35.39
CA LEU A 36 14.73 -22.58 35.90
C LEU A 36 14.80 -22.68 37.42
N THR A 37 13.74 -22.28 38.13
CA THR A 37 13.34 -22.95 39.36
C THR A 37 11.81 -22.99 39.46
N HIS A 38 11.32 -24.20 39.75
CA HIS A 38 9.93 -24.53 40.07
C HIS A 38 9.58 -24.09 41.49
N ALA A 39 8.37 -23.58 41.71
CA ALA A 39 7.61 -23.83 42.93
C ALA A 39 6.10 -23.59 42.68
N SER A 40 5.33 -24.67 42.83
CA SER A 40 3.88 -24.73 42.65
C SER A 40 3.11 -24.11 43.81
N LYS A 41 2.03 -23.38 43.52
CA LYS A 41 0.82 -23.28 44.37
C LYS A 41 -0.38 -22.79 43.53
N ALA A 42 -1.54 -23.38 43.81
CA ALA A 42 -2.72 -23.41 42.95
C ALA A 42 -3.74 -22.27 43.19
N LEU A 43 -4.30 -21.77 42.07
CA LEU A 43 -5.63 -21.16 41.79
C LEU A 43 -6.13 -19.91 42.57
N PRO A 44 -7.06 -19.08 42.03
CA PRO A 44 -7.79 -19.15 40.75
C PRO A 44 -7.77 -17.86 39.87
N LEU A 45 -8.02 -18.10 38.56
CA LEU A 45 -8.77 -17.29 37.57
C LEU A 45 -8.77 -15.75 37.68
N GLY A 46 -8.06 -15.12 36.72
CA GLY A 46 -8.20 -13.72 36.36
C GLY A 46 -7.12 -13.32 35.36
N VAL A 47 -7.31 -13.67 34.08
CA VAL A 47 -6.38 -13.30 33.01
C VAL A 47 -6.59 -11.81 32.68
N PRO A 48 -5.59 -10.93 32.81
CA PRO A 48 -5.65 -9.59 32.26
C PRO A 48 -5.56 -9.67 30.74
N ALA A 49 -6.39 -8.90 30.04
CA ALA A 49 -6.40 -8.77 28.59
C ALA A 49 -4.99 -8.44 28.07
N SER A 50 -4.31 -9.47 27.60
CA SER A 50 -3.11 -9.37 26.77
C SER A 50 -3.52 -8.71 25.47
N SER A 51 -2.83 -7.62 25.12
CA SER A 51 -2.87 -6.99 23.80
C SER A 51 -2.37 -7.99 22.75
N ARG A 52 -3.24 -8.92 22.36
CA ARG A 52 -3.04 -9.74 21.19
C ARG A 52 -3.12 -8.81 19.99
N ARG A 53 -2.01 -8.74 19.25
CA ARG A 53 -1.97 -8.15 17.91
C ARG A 53 -3.13 -8.78 17.11
N PRO A 54 -4.03 -7.99 16.50
CA PRO A 54 -4.97 -8.54 15.56
C PRO A 54 -4.14 -9.15 14.41
N THR A 55 -4.26 -10.46 14.26
CA THR A 55 -3.82 -11.16 13.06
C THR A 55 -4.81 -10.78 11.96
N ALA A 56 -4.33 -10.63 10.71
CA ALA A 56 -5.09 -10.16 9.54
C ALA A 56 -6.45 -10.88 9.29
N VAL A 57 -6.67 -12.03 9.92
CA VAL A 57 -7.95 -12.74 9.97
C VAL A 57 -9.08 -11.90 10.62
N GLY A 58 -8.75 -10.95 11.50
CA GLY A 58 -9.71 -10.04 12.12
C GLY A 58 -10.25 -8.94 11.18
N LEU A 59 -9.51 -8.56 10.14
CA LEU A 59 -9.96 -7.55 9.17
C LEU A 59 -11.12 -8.09 8.32
N ARG A 60 -11.13 -9.40 8.05
CA ARG A 60 -12.13 -10.06 7.18
C ARG A 60 -13.51 -10.23 7.83
N MET A 61 -13.62 -10.10 9.16
CA MET A 61 -14.89 -10.21 9.91
C MET A 61 -15.50 -8.84 10.27
N ALA A 62 -14.71 -7.77 10.33
CA ALA A 62 -15.21 -6.43 10.59
C ALA A 62 -15.71 -5.72 9.33
N LEU A 63 -15.13 -6.03 8.17
CA LEU A 63 -15.55 -5.51 6.87
C LEU A 63 -16.70 -6.35 6.33
N GLY A 64 -17.93 -6.02 6.74
CA GLY A 64 -19.15 -6.67 6.26
C GLY A 64 -19.13 -6.79 4.74
N GLY A 65 -19.41 -7.99 4.23
CA GLY A 65 -19.19 -8.45 2.84
C GLY A 65 -19.90 -7.65 1.75
N ARG A 66 -19.56 -6.38 1.58
CA ARG A 66 -19.83 -5.61 0.37
C ARG A 66 -19.05 -6.28 -0.76
N PRO A 67 -19.68 -6.50 -1.93
CA PRO A 67 -18.97 -7.04 -3.07
C PRO A 67 -17.79 -6.13 -3.36
N VAL A 68 -16.58 -6.69 -3.33
CA VAL A 68 -15.35 -5.97 -3.68
C VAL A 68 -15.56 -5.40 -5.07
N ARG A 69 -15.68 -4.08 -5.16
CA ARG A 69 -15.83 -3.37 -6.42
C ARG A 69 -14.56 -3.66 -7.20
N ARG A 70 -14.67 -4.47 -8.26
CA ARG A 70 -13.51 -4.85 -9.12
C ARG A 70 -13.15 -3.74 -10.11
N ASP A 71 -13.71 -2.55 -9.95
CA ASP A 71 -13.32 -1.39 -10.73
C ASP A 71 -11.89 -1.03 -10.28
N ARG A 72 -10.91 -1.60 -11.00
CA ARG A 72 -9.47 -1.39 -10.77
C ARG A 72 -9.05 -0.03 -11.31
N ASP A 73 -9.64 0.99 -10.68
CA ASP A 73 -9.43 2.39 -10.97
C ASP A 73 -8.14 2.85 -10.29
N ILE A 74 -7.20 3.39 -11.08
CA ILE A 74 -5.95 3.94 -10.54
C ILE A 74 -6.22 5.15 -9.64
N SER A 75 -7.25 5.95 -9.93
CA SER A 75 -7.64 7.10 -9.13
C SER A 75 -8.08 6.70 -7.72
N GLN A 76 -8.79 5.57 -7.60
CA GLN A 76 -9.14 4.94 -6.33
C GLN A 76 -7.88 4.53 -5.56
N PHE A 77 -6.97 3.84 -6.25
CA PHE A 77 -5.77 3.30 -5.65
C PHE A 77 -4.78 4.38 -5.17
N VAL A 78 -4.57 5.46 -5.95
CA VAL A 78 -3.74 6.61 -5.52
C VAL A 78 -4.32 7.23 -4.25
N THR A 79 -5.65 7.35 -4.16
CA THR A 79 -6.30 7.93 -2.98
C THR A 79 -6.09 7.06 -1.74
N GLN A 80 -6.20 5.74 -1.89
CA GLN A 80 -5.86 4.80 -0.81
C GLN A 80 -4.42 5.01 -0.32
N ARG A 81 -3.44 5.05 -1.23
CA ARG A 81 -2.03 5.24 -0.88
C ARG A 81 -1.75 6.62 -0.29
N ALA A 82 -2.43 7.66 -0.77
CA ALA A 82 -2.36 9.00 -0.22
C ALA A 82 -2.88 9.07 1.22
N LEU A 83 -3.99 8.39 1.50
CA LEU A 83 -4.55 8.29 2.85
C LEU A 83 -3.59 7.58 3.80
N GLN A 84 -3.03 6.45 3.38
CA GLN A 84 -2.05 5.68 4.16
C GLN A 84 -0.78 6.49 4.44
N SER A 85 -0.28 7.22 3.43
CA SER A 85 0.87 8.11 3.57
C SER A 85 0.58 9.28 4.51
N LEU A 86 -0.60 9.89 4.40
CA LEU A 86 -1.01 10.99 5.28
C LEU A 86 -1.15 10.53 6.74
N LEU A 87 -1.73 9.36 7.00
CA LEU A 87 -1.81 8.76 8.33
C LEU A 87 -0.40 8.55 8.91
N GLY A 88 0.50 7.94 8.13
CA GLY A 88 1.90 7.75 8.55
C GLY A 88 2.61 9.06 8.87
N LEU A 89 2.41 10.11 8.05
CA LEU A 89 2.96 11.44 8.31
C LEU A 89 2.39 12.07 9.59
N MET A 90 1.11 11.89 9.89
CA MET A 90 0.51 12.40 11.13
C MET A 90 1.08 11.68 12.37
N HIS A 91 1.25 10.36 12.32
CA HIS A 91 1.92 9.62 13.39
C HIS A 91 3.36 10.06 13.61
N MET A 92 4.13 10.30 12.54
CA MET A 92 5.49 10.83 12.63
C MET A 92 5.54 12.21 13.30
N ASN A 93 4.52 13.04 13.04
CA ASN A 93 4.35 14.36 13.65
C ASN A 93 3.70 14.32 15.04
N ARG A 94 3.49 13.12 15.61
CA ARG A 94 2.85 12.89 16.92
C ARG A 94 1.41 13.39 17.02
N ASP A 95 0.72 13.49 15.89
CA ASP A 95 -0.70 13.85 15.81
C ASP A 95 -1.56 12.58 15.74
N GLN A 96 -1.50 11.78 16.81
CA GLN A 96 -2.18 10.48 16.88
C GLN A 96 -3.70 10.63 16.86
N ILE A 97 -4.24 11.66 17.55
CA ILE A 97 -5.68 11.85 17.70
C ILE A 97 -6.33 12.11 16.35
N THR A 98 -5.75 13.01 15.55
CA THR A 98 -6.27 13.32 14.21
C THR A 98 -6.09 12.14 13.26
N ALA A 99 -4.99 11.38 13.40
CA ALA A 99 -4.76 10.18 12.60
C ALA A 99 -5.77 9.07 12.92
N ASP A 100 -6.06 8.82 14.19
CA ASP A 100 -7.05 7.83 14.62
C ASP A 100 -8.45 8.23 14.14
N TRP A 101 -8.84 9.50 14.30
CA TRP A 101 -10.10 10.03 13.78
C TRP A 101 -10.21 9.85 12.26
N LEU A 102 -9.13 10.14 11.50
CA LEU A 102 -9.14 9.99 10.05
C LEU A 102 -9.17 8.51 9.62
N ALA A 103 -8.56 7.61 10.39
CA ALA A 103 -8.59 6.18 10.11
C ALA A 103 -9.98 5.58 10.39
N GLU A 104 -10.71 6.09 11.37
CA GLU A 104 -12.08 5.68 11.69
C GLU A 104 -13.11 6.28 10.71
N TRP A 105 -12.77 7.36 10.00
CA TRP A 105 -13.65 8.02 9.04
C TRP A 105 -14.18 7.04 7.99
N ASN A 106 -15.51 6.91 7.89
CA ASN A 106 -16.18 6.00 6.96
C ASN A 106 -15.73 4.52 7.05
N GLU A 107 -15.46 4.02 8.26
CA GLU A 107 -15.15 2.61 8.53
C GLU A 107 -13.81 2.11 7.91
N HIS A 108 -12.84 3.00 7.73
CA HIS A 108 -11.51 2.67 7.16
C HIS A 108 -10.50 2.16 8.21
N GLU A 109 -10.98 1.54 9.30
CA GLU A 109 -10.12 1.08 10.38
C GLU A 109 -9.04 0.11 9.87
N GLY A 110 -7.79 0.37 10.28
CA GLY A 110 -6.64 -0.47 9.91
C GLY A 110 -6.09 -0.22 8.50
N ILE A 111 -6.64 0.73 7.74
CA ILE A 111 -6.13 1.06 6.41
C ILE A 111 -4.64 1.43 6.43
N GLU A 112 -4.15 2.11 7.47
CA GLU A 112 -2.74 2.49 7.64
C GLU A 112 -1.76 1.31 7.40
N ARG A 113 -2.13 0.11 7.86
CA ARG A 113 -1.26 -1.08 7.82
C ARG A 113 -1.59 -2.03 6.68
N TYR A 114 -2.61 -1.71 5.90
CA TYR A 114 -3.11 -2.59 4.84
C TYR A 114 -2.21 -2.53 3.61
N HIS A 115 -1.57 -3.63 3.23
CA HIS A 115 -0.78 -3.71 2.01
C HIS A 115 -1.58 -4.47 0.93
N GLY A 116 -2.49 -3.79 0.24
CA GLY A 116 -3.28 -4.41 -0.83
C GLY A 116 -4.03 -3.39 -1.68
N LEU A 117 -4.87 -3.87 -2.61
CA LEU A 117 -5.44 -3.05 -3.69
C LEU A 117 -6.82 -2.42 -3.37
N ASN A 118 -7.54 -2.91 -2.36
CA ASN A 118 -8.94 -2.55 -2.10
C ASN A 118 -9.17 -2.14 -0.63
N GLY A 119 -8.32 -1.26 -0.12
CA GLY A 119 -8.40 -0.76 1.26
C GLY A 119 -9.47 0.30 1.46
N LEU A 120 -9.77 1.08 0.42
CA LEU A 120 -10.79 2.13 0.47
C LEU A 120 -12.20 1.52 0.27
N GLN A 121 -13.09 1.72 1.25
CA GLN A 121 -14.42 1.12 1.34
C GLN A 121 -15.50 1.87 0.53
N MET A 122 -15.16 3.06 0.03
CA MET A 122 -16.05 3.91 -0.76
C MET A 122 -15.32 4.50 -1.95
N ASP A 123 -16.06 5.09 -2.89
CA ASP A 123 -15.50 5.78 -4.04
C ASP A 123 -14.58 6.94 -3.58
N TRP A 124 -13.42 7.09 -4.21
CA TRP A 124 -12.43 8.07 -3.80
C TRP A 124 -12.95 9.50 -3.90
N ARG A 125 -13.80 9.77 -4.89
CA ARG A 125 -14.34 11.11 -5.09
C ARG A 125 -15.34 11.43 -3.99
N ASP A 126 -16.20 10.47 -3.66
CA ASP A 126 -17.14 10.58 -2.55
C ASP A 126 -16.39 10.74 -1.21
N TYR A 127 -15.31 9.97 -0.99
CA TYR A 127 -14.48 10.07 0.21
C TYR A 127 -13.93 11.49 0.44
N ILE A 128 -13.32 12.09 -0.59
CA ILE A 128 -12.75 13.45 -0.51
C ILE A 128 -13.87 14.49 -0.39
N ASN A 129 -14.96 14.32 -1.14
CA ASN A 129 -16.11 15.21 -1.11
C ASN A 129 -16.78 15.25 0.26
N ASP A 130 -16.88 14.11 0.94
CA ASP A 130 -17.43 13.99 2.28
C ASP A 130 -16.54 14.72 3.29
N LEU A 131 -15.22 14.52 3.24
CA LEU A 131 -14.27 15.25 4.10
C LEU A 131 -14.31 16.77 3.86
N LEU A 132 -14.44 17.22 2.61
CA LEU A 132 -14.53 18.64 2.26
C LEU A 132 -15.79 19.32 2.82
N ARG A 133 -16.89 18.55 2.93
CA ARG A 133 -18.19 19.04 3.42
C ARG A 133 -18.39 18.84 4.91
N ALA A 134 -17.60 17.97 5.54
CA ALA A 134 -17.69 17.67 6.96
C ALA A 134 -17.39 18.92 7.81
N PRO A 135 -18.22 19.22 8.83
CA PRO A 135 -17.98 20.34 9.72
C PRO A 135 -16.75 20.10 10.61
N GLY A 136 -16.13 21.18 11.09
CA GLY A 136 -15.10 21.07 12.11
C GLY A 136 -15.65 20.47 13.41
N GLU A 137 -14.86 19.63 14.06
CA GLU A 137 -15.21 18.92 15.30
C GLU A 137 -14.16 19.21 16.38
N THR A 138 -14.52 19.10 17.65
CA THR A 138 -13.54 19.16 18.77
C THR A 138 -13.65 17.91 19.59
N LEU A 139 -12.57 17.12 19.60
CA LEU A 139 -12.48 15.91 20.39
C LEU A 139 -11.92 16.22 21.77
N VAL A 140 -12.59 15.73 22.81
CA VAL A 140 -12.08 15.79 24.19
C VAL A 140 -11.39 14.46 24.48
N VAL A 141 -10.07 14.47 24.57
CA VAL A 141 -9.29 13.26 24.86
C VAL A 141 -8.91 13.25 26.34
N GLU A 142 -9.34 12.20 27.02
CA GLU A 142 -9.05 11.96 28.43
C GLU A 142 -7.73 11.19 28.59
N PHE A 143 -6.69 11.88 29.04
CA PHE A 143 -5.45 11.24 29.43
C PHE A 143 -5.53 10.81 30.88
N LYS A 144 -5.74 9.50 31.09
CA LYS A 144 -5.46 8.90 32.39
C LYS A 144 -3.96 8.95 32.61
N ARG A 145 -3.51 9.86 33.47
CA ARG A 145 -2.09 9.94 33.88
C ARG A 145 -1.69 8.55 34.35
N ARG A 146 -0.72 7.90 33.69
CA ARG A 146 -0.21 6.59 34.13
C ARG A 146 0.32 6.79 35.55
N GLY A 147 -0.50 6.42 36.53
CA GLY A 147 -0.06 6.25 37.92
C GLY A 147 1.16 5.35 37.88
N ASN A 148 2.18 5.72 38.63
CA ASN A 148 3.55 5.21 38.60
C ASN A 148 3.62 3.70 38.92
N SER A 149 3.10 2.84 38.04
CA SER A 149 2.97 1.39 38.23
C SER A 149 4.27 0.64 37.99
N GLY A 150 5.36 1.34 37.66
CA GLY A 150 6.69 0.81 37.49
C GLY A 150 7.61 1.29 38.60
N HIS A 151 7.87 0.42 39.57
CA HIS A 151 9.03 0.39 40.46
C HIS A 151 9.46 1.67 41.18
N GLY A 152 9.03 1.78 42.44
CA GLY A 152 9.83 2.46 43.48
C GLY A 152 9.09 3.54 44.26
N GLY A 153 8.49 3.16 45.39
CA GLY A 153 8.42 4.05 46.55
C GLY A 153 7.13 4.83 46.80
N TRP A 154 6.10 4.76 45.95
CA TRP A 154 4.82 5.40 46.28
C TRP A 154 3.88 4.43 47.02
N SER A 155 3.54 4.78 48.25
CA SER A 155 2.54 4.07 49.05
C SER A 155 1.19 4.02 48.30
N GLY A 156 0.80 2.84 47.83
CA GLY A 156 -0.45 2.59 47.09
C GLY A 156 -1.74 2.83 47.90
N ASN A 157 -1.64 3.30 49.14
CA ASN A 157 -2.77 3.54 50.04
C ASN A 157 -2.95 5.03 50.38
N ASN A 158 -2.57 5.95 49.48
CA ASN A 158 -2.80 7.38 49.69
C ASN A 158 -4.20 7.78 49.16
N PRO A 159 -5.21 7.98 50.02
CA PRO A 159 -6.57 8.37 49.61
C PRO A 159 -6.64 9.77 48.99
N TYR A 160 -5.56 10.55 49.07
CA TYR A 160 -5.48 11.90 48.50
C TYR A 160 -4.93 11.93 47.07
N LEU A 161 -4.38 10.82 46.56
CA LEU A 161 -4.01 10.68 45.15
C LEU A 161 -5.27 10.26 44.36
N LYS A 162 -6.13 11.22 44.04
CA LYS A 162 -7.25 10.98 43.12
C LYS A 162 -6.68 10.78 41.72
N ASP A 163 -7.26 9.86 40.94
CA ASP A 163 -6.96 9.72 39.52
C ASP A 163 -7.25 11.06 38.84
N HIS A 164 -6.19 11.83 38.58
CA HIS A 164 -6.29 13.07 37.81
C HIS A 164 -6.33 12.68 36.34
N VAL A 165 -7.54 12.67 35.79
CA VAL A 165 -7.76 12.65 34.34
C VAL A 165 -7.47 14.07 33.84
N MET A 166 -6.59 14.17 32.85
CA MET A 166 -6.36 15.42 32.14
C MET A 166 -7.16 15.35 30.85
N GLU A 167 -8.15 16.23 30.72
CA GLU A 167 -8.90 16.44 29.48
C GLU A 167 -8.13 17.40 28.58
N MET A 168 -8.01 17.06 27.31
CA MET A 168 -7.41 17.91 26.28
C MET A 168 -8.37 18.03 25.11
N GLU A 169 -8.77 19.25 24.80
CA GLU A 169 -9.59 19.55 23.62
C GLU A 169 -8.68 19.63 22.38
N THR A 170 -8.98 18.83 21.36
CA THR A 170 -8.26 18.80 20.09
C THR A 170 -9.21 19.16 18.96
N PRO A 171 -9.08 20.34 18.33
CA PRO A 171 -9.91 20.72 17.20
C PRO A 171 -9.46 19.96 15.94
N ILE A 172 -10.40 19.31 15.28
CA ILE A 172 -10.22 18.62 14.00
C ILE A 172 -10.92 19.42 12.91
N ASN A 173 -10.20 19.67 11.81
CA ASN A 173 -10.73 20.34 10.64
C ASN A 173 -10.70 19.39 9.43
N PRO A 174 -11.81 18.68 9.14
CA PRO A 174 -11.87 17.69 8.06
C PRO A 174 -11.52 18.27 6.68
N ARG A 175 -11.91 19.52 6.42
CA ARG A 175 -11.59 20.21 5.17
C ARG A 175 -10.09 20.39 4.97
N GLN A 176 -9.36 20.76 6.03
CA GLN A 176 -7.89 20.85 5.95
C GLN A 176 -7.26 19.47 5.74
N LEU A 177 -7.84 18.41 6.30
CA LEU A 177 -7.38 17.04 6.04
C LEU A 177 -7.62 16.62 4.59
N ALA A 178 -8.77 16.97 4.00
CA ALA A 178 -9.04 16.74 2.58
C ALA A 178 -8.05 17.47 1.67
N GLU A 179 -7.76 18.75 1.96
CA GLU A 179 -6.78 19.54 1.23
C GLU A 179 -5.36 18.92 1.32
N ARG A 180 -4.96 18.47 2.50
CA ARG A 180 -3.70 17.73 2.70
C ARG A 180 -3.69 16.39 1.96
N LEU A 181 -4.79 15.66 1.98
CA LEU A 181 -4.93 14.38 1.27
C LEU A 181 -4.79 14.57 -0.24
N MET A 182 -5.44 15.58 -0.82
CA MET A 182 -5.30 15.95 -2.23
C MET A 182 -3.84 16.32 -2.56
N ALA A 183 -3.16 17.08 -1.70
CA ALA A 183 -1.75 17.41 -1.91
C ALA A 183 -0.84 16.17 -1.92
N VAL A 184 -1.03 15.23 -0.99
CA VAL A 184 -0.29 13.95 -0.97
C VAL A 184 -0.63 13.11 -2.21
N ARG A 185 -1.90 13.10 -2.64
CA ARG A 185 -2.35 12.42 -3.87
C ARG A 185 -1.64 12.94 -5.11
N GLU A 186 -1.41 14.26 -5.22
CA GLU A 186 -0.63 14.87 -6.31
C GLU A 186 0.87 14.58 -6.24
N GLU A 187 1.42 14.38 -5.05
CA GLU A 187 2.82 13.98 -4.90
C GLU A 187 3.02 12.54 -5.37
N ILE A 188 2.18 11.62 -4.87
CA ILE A 188 2.20 10.21 -5.26
C ILE A 188 1.95 10.05 -6.76
N SER A 189 0.98 10.77 -7.34
CA SER A 189 0.71 10.66 -8.77
C SER A 189 1.91 11.07 -9.62
N ARG A 190 2.66 12.12 -9.22
CA ARG A 190 3.91 12.52 -9.89
C ARG A 190 4.99 11.46 -9.79
N GLU A 191 5.19 10.87 -8.61
CA GLU A 191 6.13 9.76 -8.45
C GLU A 191 5.77 8.59 -9.36
N TRP A 192 4.49 8.21 -9.41
CA TRP A 192 4.04 7.06 -10.19
C TRP A 192 4.12 7.29 -11.70
N ILE A 193 3.94 8.52 -12.17
CA ILE A 193 4.16 8.88 -13.58
C ILE A 193 5.60 8.54 -14.01
N ASP A 194 6.58 8.76 -13.14
CA ASP A 194 7.98 8.44 -13.43
C ASP A 194 8.28 6.94 -13.28
N MET A 195 7.55 6.24 -12.40
CA MET A 195 7.77 4.82 -12.11
C MET A 195 7.09 3.87 -13.09
N LEU A 196 5.88 4.17 -13.56
CA LEU A 196 5.09 3.29 -14.43
C LEU A 196 5.83 2.84 -15.71
N PRO A 197 6.63 3.70 -16.39
CA PRO A 197 7.44 3.28 -17.53
C PRO A 197 8.49 2.19 -17.20
N LEU A 198 8.85 1.99 -15.93
CA LEU A 198 9.79 0.95 -15.50
C LEU A 198 9.21 -0.45 -15.67
N LEU A 199 7.88 -0.61 -15.71
CA LEU A 199 7.23 -1.92 -15.92
C LEU A 199 7.67 -2.61 -17.20
N GLN A 200 8.00 -1.86 -18.25
CA GLN A 200 8.55 -2.43 -19.48
C GLN A 200 9.91 -3.09 -19.23
N LYS A 201 10.81 -2.40 -18.52
CA LYS A 201 12.14 -2.94 -18.20
C LYS A 201 12.03 -4.17 -17.31
N GLU A 202 11.04 -4.19 -16.41
CA GLU A 202 10.77 -5.36 -15.59
C GLU A 202 10.22 -6.54 -16.40
N ASN A 203 9.36 -6.31 -17.40
CA ASN A 203 8.97 -7.38 -18.33
C ASN A 203 10.19 -8.00 -19.01
N GLU A 204 11.10 -7.16 -19.51
CA GLU A 204 12.33 -7.58 -20.18
C GLU A 204 13.21 -8.42 -19.25
N GLU A 205 13.27 -8.02 -17.97
CA GLU A 205 14.03 -8.72 -16.94
C GLU A 205 13.40 -10.07 -16.55
N VAL A 206 12.07 -10.14 -16.42
CA VAL A 206 11.34 -11.41 -16.20
C VAL A 206 11.60 -12.38 -17.36
N TRP A 207 11.56 -11.89 -18.60
CA TRP A 207 11.88 -12.70 -19.77
C TRP A 207 13.32 -13.19 -19.74
N ARG A 208 14.28 -12.32 -19.48
CA ARG A 208 15.70 -12.67 -19.39
C ARG A 208 15.90 -13.79 -18.36
N SER A 209 15.36 -13.61 -17.16
CA SER A 209 15.45 -14.60 -16.08
C SER A 209 14.82 -15.94 -16.47
N TRP A 210 13.65 -15.93 -17.11
CA TRP A 210 13.00 -17.15 -17.58
C TRP A 210 13.82 -17.87 -18.66
N PHE A 211 14.32 -17.15 -19.68
CA PHE A 211 15.15 -17.75 -20.73
C PHE A 211 16.44 -18.35 -20.19
N GLU A 212 17.05 -17.72 -19.18
CA GLU A 212 18.23 -18.29 -18.52
C GLU A 212 17.90 -19.57 -17.76
N LYS A 213 16.80 -19.59 -16.99
CA LYS A 213 16.30 -20.80 -16.30
C LYS A 213 16.02 -21.95 -17.29
N VAL A 214 15.48 -21.65 -18.47
CA VAL A 214 15.21 -22.66 -19.52
C VAL A 214 16.50 -23.16 -20.20
N ARG A 215 17.51 -22.28 -20.38
CA ARG A 215 18.78 -22.64 -21.02
C ARG A 215 19.74 -23.37 -20.08
N SER A 216 19.68 -23.10 -18.78
CA SER A 216 20.55 -23.74 -17.80
C SER A 216 20.09 -25.19 -17.57
N LYS A 217 20.79 -26.14 -18.21
CA LYS A 217 20.48 -27.58 -18.13
C LYS A 217 20.45 -28.16 -16.70
N ASP A 218 21.07 -27.46 -15.74
CA ASP A 218 21.25 -27.93 -14.36
C ASP A 218 20.48 -27.10 -13.32
N GLY A 219 19.53 -26.23 -13.74
CA GLY A 219 18.90 -25.29 -12.82
C GLY A 219 19.90 -24.34 -12.17
N ALA A 220 21.03 -24.10 -12.85
CA ALA A 220 22.08 -23.21 -12.36
C ALA A 220 21.51 -21.80 -12.16
N THR A 221 21.85 -21.21 -11.01
CA THR A 221 21.46 -19.86 -10.60
C THR A 221 21.83 -18.84 -11.69
N ASP A 222 20.92 -17.90 -11.97
CA ASP A 222 21.09 -16.79 -12.91
C ASP A 222 22.47 -16.13 -12.72
N SER A 223 23.38 -16.38 -13.66
CA SER A 223 24.78 -15.91 -13.59
C SER A 223 24.88 -14.39 -13.67
N GLN A 224 23.84 -13.74 -14.19
CA GLN A 224 23.70 -12.30 -14.31
C GLN A 224 22.73 -11.72 -13.27
N ALA A 225 22.38 -12.47 -12.22
CA ALA A 225 21.53 -11.97 -11.14
C ALA A 225 22.06 -10.67 -10.51
N ASN A 226 23.39 -10.48 -10.51
CA ASN A 226 24.03 -9.27 -10.00
C ASN A 226 23.98 -8.06 -10.97
N LEU A 227 23.59 -8.28 -12.23
CA LEU A 227 23.40 -7.25 -13.26
C LEU A 227 21.94 -6.83 -13.39
N GLN A 228 21.04 -7.45 -12.63
CA GLN A 228 19.66 -7.05 -12.54
C GLN A 228 19.61 -5.56 -12.16
N LEU A 229 18.71 -4.81 -12.81
CA LEU A 229 18.35 -3.49 -12.29
C LEU A 229 18.12 -3.64 -10.79
N PRO A 230 18.65 -2.74 -9.95
CA PRO A 230 18.35 -2.77 -8.52
C PRO A 230 16.84 -2.82 -8.45
N GLN A 231 16.30 -4.00 -8.13
CA GLN A 231 14.88 -4.13 -7.89
C GLN A 231 14.64 -3.06 -6.82
N LEU A 232 13.65 -2.20 -7.01
CA LEU A 232 13.25 -1.21 -6.01
C LEU A 232 12.99 -1.85 -4.64
N GLU A 233 12.94 -3.20 -4.58
CA GLU A 233 13.03 -4.07 -3.42
C GLU A 233 14.22 -3.79 -2.46
N ASN A 234 15.35 -3.25 -2.93
CA ASN A 234 16.42 -2.77 -2.05
C ASN A 234 16.14 -1.35 -1.53
N PHE A 235 14.89 -1.10 -1.12
CA PHE A 235 14.55 0.16 -0.46
C PHE A 235 15.23 0.19 0.89
N ASP A 236 16.32 0.96 1.00
CA ASP A 236 16.92 1.30 2.27
C ASP A 236 15.96 2.27 2.99
N PRO A 237 15.31 1.88 4.10
CA PRO A 237 14.39 2.75 4.83
C PRO A 237 15.07 4.01 5.39
N THR A 238 16.41 4.12 5.29
CA THR A 238 17.16 5.30 5.68
C THR A 238 17.28 6.36 4.57
N HIS A 239 16.99 6.03 3.31
CA HIS A 239 16.98 6.98 2.19
C HIS A 239 15.58 7.59 1.99
N LEU A 240 15.28 8.63 2.77
CA LEU A 240 14.04 9.43 2.73
C LEU A 240 13.93 10.34 1.48
N GLN A 241 14.28 9.87 0.28
CA GLN A 241 13.97 10.59 -0.96
C GLN A 241 12.75 9.95 -1.64
N GLY A 242 11.57 10.25 -1.10
CA GLY A 242 10.32 9.71 -1.61
C GLY A 242 9.16 9.66 -0.62
N SER A 243 7.96 9.33 -1.11
CA SER A 243 6.85 8.87 -0.26
C SER A 243 7.32 7.73 0.67
N LEU A 244 6.72 7.66 1.86
CA LEU A 244 7.15 6.74 2.93
C LEU A 244 7.16 5.25 2.54
N PHE A 245 6.53 4.90 1.41
CA PHE A 245 6.24 3.53 1.01
C PHE A 245 6.62 3.20 -0.44
N GLN A 246 7.48 3.97 -1.11
CA GLN A 246 7.77 3.82 -2.55
C GLN A 246 7.97 2.37 -3.04
N GLY A 247 8.78 1.55 -2.34
CA GLY A 247 9.01 0.16 -2.74
C GLY A 247 7.75 -0.71 -2.67
N GLY A 248 6.95 -0.55 -1.60
CA GLY A 248 5.68 -1.24 -1.46
C GLY A 248 4.59 -0.71 -2.39
N ASP A 249 4.59 0.60 -2.65
CA ASP A 249 3.66 1.26 -3.58
C ASP A 249 3.86 0.71 -4.99
N TYR A 250 5.11 0.67 -5.44
CA TYR A 250 5.44 0.18 -6.77
C TYR A 250 5.07 -1.28 -6.97
N ASP A 251 5.30 -2.15 -5.97
CA ASP A 251 4.90 -3.55 -6.05
C ASP A 251 3.38 -3.73 -6.16
N LEU A 252 2.61 -2.91 -5.44
CA LEU A 252 1.15 -2.91 -5.54
C LEU A 252 0.67 -2.35 -6.89
N ILE A 253 1.26 -1.28 -7.42
CA ILE A 253 0.93 -0.77 -8.76
C ILE A 253 1.19 -1.84 -9.82
N LYS A 254 2.35 -2.50 -9.76
CA LYS A 254 2.71 -3.59 -10.66
C LYS A 254 1.69 -4.72 -10.58
N THR A 255 1.23 -5.04 -9.37
CA THR A 255 0.16 -6.01 -9.15
C THR A 255 -1.15 -5.57 -9.78
N LEU A 256 -1.61 -4.35 -9.51
CA LEU A 256 -2.84 -3.80 -10.08
C LEU A 256 -2.78 -3.82 -11.62
N ALA A 257 -1.65 -3.41 -12.20
CA ALA A 257 -1.46 -3.38 -13.65
C ALA A 257 -1.49 -4.78 -14.26
N THR A 258 -0.83 -5.75 -13.60
CA THR A 258 -0.82 -7.16 -14.02
C THR A 258 -2.22 -7.75 -14.00
N LEU A 259 -2.99 -7.46 -12.95
CA LEU A 259 -4.38 -7.87 -12.86
C LEU A 259 -5.21 -7.23 -13.98
N CYS A 260 -5.16 -5.90 -14.16
CA CYS A 260 -5.90 -5.21 -15.23
C CYS A 260 -5.58 -5.78 -16.62
N ALA A 261 -4.30 -6.03 -16.90
CA ALA A 261 -3.86 -6.66 -18.13
C ALA A 261 -4.45 -8.06 -18.30
N PHE A 262 -4.41 -8.87 -17.24
CA PHE A 262 -5.02 -10.20 -17.22
C PHE A 262 -6.52 -10.15 -17.55
N ASP A 263 -7.29 -9.24 -16.94
CA ASP A 263 -8.73 -9.13 -17.19
C ASP A 263 -9.02 -8.71 -18.65
N ARG A 264 -8.24 -7.76 -19.20
CA ARG A 264 -8.37 -7.34 -20.61
C ARG A 264 -8.04 -8.46 -21.59
N VAL A 265 -6.96 -9.20 -21.34
CA VAL A 265 -6.58 -10.36 -22.17
C VAL A 265 -7.64 -11.44 -22.09
N LYS A 266 -8.14 -11.76 -20.88
CA LYS A 266 -9.24 -12.72 -20.70
C LYS A 266 -10.48 -12.29 -21.48
N GLN A 267 -10.92 -11.03 -21.33
CA GLN A 267 -12.09 -10.51 -22.04
C GLN A 267 -11.91 -10.56 -23.56
N SER A 268 -10.74 -10.18 -24.07
CA SER A 268 -10.41 -10.27 -25.49
C SER A 268 -10.54 -11.72 -26.01
N LEU A 269 -10.01 -12.69 -25.25
CA LEU A 269 -10.11 -14.11 -25.57
C LEU A 269 -11.55 -14.66 -25.51
N GLU A 270 -12.39 -14.16 -24.61
CA GLU A 270 -13.81 -14.55 -24.50
C GLU A 270 -14.65 -14.08 -25.71
N THR A 271 -14.32 -12.93 -26.30
CA THR A 271 -15.02 -12.43 -27.49
C THR A 271 -14.79 -13.30 -28.73
N GLY A 272 -13.65 -13.99 -28.80
CA GLY A 272 -13.30 -14.90 -29.89
C GLY A 272 -13.74 -16.34 -29.61
N SER A 273 -14.44 -16.99 -30.55
CA SER A 273 -14.83 -18.41 -30.37
C SER A 273 -13.63 -19.36 -30.22
N ALA A 274 -12.50 -19.03 -30.83
CA ALA A 274 -11.25 -19.79 -30.74
C ALA A 274 -10.45 -19.51 -29.45
N GLY A 275 -10.74 -18.41 -28.73
CA GLY A 275 -10.02 -17.99 -27.52
C GLY A 275 -10.63 -18.50 -26.22
N LYS A 276 -11.82 -19.10 -26.26
CA LYS A 276 -12.52 -19.58 -25.05
C LYS A 276 -11.69 -20.58 -24.21
N PRO A 277 -11.02 -21.59 -24.79
CA PRO A 277 -10.18 -22.50 -24.00
C PRO A 277 -9.04 -21.79 -23.25
N GLN A 278 -8.46 -20.75 -23.86
CA GLN A 278 -7.41 -19.92 -23.27
C GLN A 278 -7.97 -19.05 -22.14
N ALA A 279 -9.16 -18.46 -22.32
CA ALA A 279 -9.85 -17.68 -21.28
C ALA A 279 -10.21 -18.55 -20.06
N GLU A 280 -10.72 -19.78 -20.29
CA GLU A 280 -10.99 -20.75 -19.22
C GLU A 280 -9.71 -21.19 -18.50
N PHE A 281 -8.60 -21.34 -19.24
CA PHE A 281 -7.29 -21.61 -18.63
C PHE A 281 -6.86 -20.46 -17.71
N LEU A 282 -6.95 -19.21 -18.17
CA LEU A 282 -6.65 -18.04 -17.36
C LEU A 282 -7.52 -17.98 -16.10
N GLU A 283 -8.82 -18.22 -16.23
CA GLU A 283 -9.73 -18.26 -15.08
C GLU A 283 -9.33 -19.32 -14.04
N ARG A 284 -8.92 -20.52 -14.49
CA ARG A 284 -8.38 -21.54 -13.57
C ARG A 284 -7.07 -21.10 -12.93
N MET A 285 -6.18 -20.46 -13.68
CA MET A 285 -4.93 -19.93 -13.13
C MET A 285 -5.19 -18.90 -12.04
N LEU A 286 -6.13 -17.97 -12.26
CA LEU A 286 -6.51 -17.00 -11.24
C LEU A 286 -7.23 -17.67 -10.06
N ALA A 287 -8.03 -18.71 -10.28
CA ALA A 287 -8.67 -19.43 -9.18
C ALA A 287 -7.67 -20.18 -8.29
N VAL A 288 -6.57 -20.69 -8.87
CA VAL A 288 -5.54 -21.45 -8.13
C VAL A 288 -4.51 -20.52 -7.48
N HIS A 289 -4.01 -19.53 -8.22
CA HIS A 289 -2.89 -18.68 -7.79
C HIS A 289 -3.32 -17.27 -7.39
N GLY A 290 -4.57 -16.87 -7.67
CA GLY A 290 -5.03 -15.50 -7.44
C GLY A 290 -5.33 -15.16 -5.98
N GLY A 291 -5.28 -16.13 -5.06
CA GLY A 291 -5.40 -15.87 -3.63
C GLY A 291 -4.33 -14.90 -3.09
N GLU A 292 -3.17 -14.80 -3.77
CA GLU A 292 -2.12 -13.84 -3.42
C GLU A 292 -2.50 -12.38 -3.71
N PHE A 293 -3.51 -12.16 -4.56
CA PHE A 293 -4.02 -10.83 -4.92
C PHE A 293 -5.11 -10.32 -3.97
N GLU A 294 -5.56 -11.15 -3.02
CA GLU A 294 -6.63 -10.81 -2.09
C GLU A 294 -6.08 -10.44 -0.71
N GLY A 295 -6.64 -9.39 -0.10
CA GLY A 295 -6.33 -9.01 1.28
C GLY A 295 -4.97 -8.33 1.42
N ASP A 296 -4.24 -8.72 2.47
CA ASP A 296 -2.90 -8.21 2.78
C ASP A 296 -1.87 -9.02 1.98
N MET A 297 -1.34 -8.38 0.95
CA MET A 297 -0.53 -8.97 -0.08
C MET A 297 0.91 -9.18 0.37
N GLN A 298 1.56 -10.16 -0.24
CA GLN A 298 3.01 -10.31 -0.12
C GLN A 298 3.70 -9.56 -1.26
N LEU A 299 4.88 -9.02 -0.96
CA LEU A 299 5.72 -8.40 -1.98
C LEU A 299 6.03 -9.38 -3.11
N GLY A 300 5.98 -8.90 -4.34
CA GLY A 300 6.33 -9.67 -5.54
C GLY A 300 5.22 -10.60 -6.04
N ALA A 301 3.99 -10.51 -5.51
CA ALA A 301 2.86 -11.35 -5.92
C ALA A 301 2.64 -11.37 -7.44
N ALA A 302 2.72 -10.20 -8.09
CA ALA A 302 2.57 -10.08 -9.54
C ALA A 302 3.63 -10.87 -10.32
N ASN A 303 4.90 -10.80 -9.87
CA ASN A 303 6.01 -11.48 -10.54
C ASN A 303 5.89 -12.99 -10.36
N ARG A 304 5.57 -13.45 -9.15
CA ARG A 304 5.32 -14.88 -8.89
C ARG A 304 4.19 -15.41 -9.77
N PHE A 305 3.08 -14.69 -9.88
CA PHE A 305 1.98 -15.10 -10.75
C PHE A 305 2.38 -15.23 -12.23
N ILE A 306 3.16 -14.27 -12.75
CA ILE A 306 3.71 -14.34 -14.12
C ILE A 306 4.68 -15.52 -14.27
N GLU A 307 5.55 -15.76 -13.29
CA GLU A 307 6.46 -16.91 -13.31
C GLU A 307 5.71 -18.25 -13.27
N GLU A 308 4.63 -18.36 -12.50
CA GLU A 308 3.77 -19.54 -12.45
C GLU A 308 3.07 -19.79 -13.79
N LEU A 309 2.63 -18.74 -14.49
CA LEU A 309 2.09 -18.85 -15.86
C LEU A 309 3.14 -19.34 -16.85
N LEU A 310 4.37 -18.82 -16.79
CA LEU A 310 5.48 -19.20 -17.65
C LEU A 310 5.98 -20.63 -17.41
N GLN A 311 5.72 -21.21 -16.24
CA GLN A 311 6.05 -22.60 -15.91
C GLN A 311 5.02 -23.61 -16.43
N GLN A 312 3.84 -23.15 -16.88
CA GLN A 312 2.82 -24.05 -17.41
C GLN A 312 3.27 -24.65 -18.75
N SER A 313 3.08 -25.96 -18.91
CA SER A 313 3.40 -26.66 -20.16
C SER A 313 2.34 -26.40 -21.23
N PRO A 314 2.72 -26.26 -22.51
CA PRO A 314 1.77 -26.24 -23.62
C PRO A 314 0.90 -27.50 -23.61
N SER A 315 -0.39 -27.35 -23.90
CA SER A 315 -1.34 -28.47 -23.94
C SER A 315 -2.26 -28.39 -25.15
N VAL A 316 -2.79 -29.53 -25.60
CA VAL A 316 -3.76 -29.59 -26.70
C VAL A 316 -5.13 -29.89 -26.11
N ILE A 317 -6.07 -28.96 -26.30
CA ILE A 317 -7.44 -29.10 -25.81
C ILE A 317 -8.33 -29.52 -26.98
N GLY A 318 -9.03 -30.65 -26.82
CA GLY A 318 -10.07 -31.09 -27.77
C GLY A 318 -11.35 -30.29 -27.55
N GLY A 319 -11.86 -29.65 -28.60
CA GLY A 319 -13.13 -28.94 -28.56
C GLY A 319 -14.33 -29.90 -28.55
N ALA A 320 -15.53 -29.35 -28.32
CA ALA A 320 -16.79 -30.09 -28.21
C ALA A 320 -17.26 -30.76 -29.53
N GLY A 321 -16.39 -30.89 -30.53
CA GLY A 321 -16.62 -31.61 -31.78
C GLY A 321 -15.33 -32.25 -32.27
N TYR A 322 -15.44 -33.37 -32.99
CA TYR A 322 -14.32 -34.19 -33.49
C TYR A 322 -13.29 -33.45 -34.36
N SER A 323 -13.54 -32.18 -34.74
CA SER A 323 -12.73 -31.46 -35.73
C SER A 323 -11.99 -30.22 -35.21
N SER A 324 -12.21 -29.76 -33.97
CA SER A 324 -11.52 -28.55 -33.47
C SER A 324 -10.57 -28.90 -32.33
N THR A 325 -9.27 -28.97 -32.62
CA THR A 325 -8.22 -28.99 -31.61
C THR A 325 -7.64 -27.58 -31.47
N THR A 326 -7.46 -27.11 -30.24
CA THR A 326 -6.81 -25.82 -29.96
C THR A 326 -5.57 -26.07 -29.13
N ILE A 327 -4.44 -25.48 -29.53
CA ILE A 327 -3.21 -25.53 -28.76
C ILE A 327 -3.26 -24.39 -27.75
N LEU A 328 -3.13 -24.73 -26.48
CA LEU A 328 -2.91 -23.79 -25.39
C LEU A 328 -1.41 -23.51 -25.31
N ASP A 329 -1.04 -22.25 -25.50
CA ASP A 329 0.33 -21.75 -25.36
C ASP A 329 0.41 -20.76 -24.19
N PRO A 330 0.76 -21.22 -22.97
CA PRO A 330 0.88 -20.36 -21.81
C PRO A 330 1.94 -19.27 -21.97
N VAL A 331 3.02 -19.52 -22.72
CA VAL A 331 4.11 -18.56 -22.91
C VAL A 331 3.61 -17.38 -23.76
N GLY A 332 2.95 -17.66 -24.89
CA GLY A 332 2.35 -16.60 -25.73
C GLY A 332 1.24 -15.82 -25.02
N ILE A 333 0.44 -16.48 -24.18
CA ILE A 333 -0.56 -15.79 -23.34
C ILE A 333 0.13 -14.85 -22.34
N THR A 334 1.21 -15.31 -21.70
CA THR A 334 1.96 -14.51 -20.72
C THR A 334 2.64 -13.30 -21.38
N GLU A 335 3.18 -13.48 -22.59
CA GLU A 335 3.68 -12.38 -23.42
C GLU A 335 2.60 -11.32 -23.65
N THR A 336 1.41 -11.75 -24.07
CA THR A 336 0.27 -10.85 -24.31
C THR A 336 -0.13 -10.10 -23.04
N ILE A 337 -0.13 -10.77 -21.87
CA ILE A 337 -0.42 -10.11 -20.58
C ILE A 337 0.64 -9.06 -20.25
N MET A 338 1.93 -9.35 -20.45
CA MET A 338 3.01 -8.41 -20.18
C MET A 338 2.98 -7.20 -21.13
N GLU A 339 2.65 -7.40 -22.40
CA GLU A 339 2.43 -6.30 -23.35
C GLU A 339 1.24 -5.43 -22.92
N GLU A 340 0.12 -6.06 -22.57
CA GLU A 340 -1.08 -5.34 -22.11
C GLU A 340 -0.84 -4.61 -20.79
N ARG A 341 0.01 -5.14 -19.90
CA ARG A 341 0.47 -4.48 -18.66
C ARG A 341 1.16 -3.15 -18.95
N VAL A 342 1.98 -3.08 -19.99
CA VAL A 342 2.64 -1.83 -20.41
C VAL A 342 1.62 -0.84 -20.99
N LYS A 343 0.62 -1.32 -21.74
CA LYS A 343 -0.46 -0.45 -22.25
C LYS A 343 -1.28 0.15 -21.10
N VAL A 344 -1.69 -0.67 -20.12
CA VAL A 344 -2.38 -0.21 -18.91
C VAL A 344 -1.54 0.84 -18.18
N ALA A 345 -0.23 0.60 -18.00
CA ALA A 345 0.67 1.55 -17.37
C ALA A 345 0.71 2.90 -18.09
N ASN A 346 0.78 2.90 -19.43
CA ASN A 346 0.78 4.12 -20.23
C ASN A 346 -0.54 4.89 -20.14
N GLU A 347 -1.68 4.19 -20.12
CA GLU A 347 -2.99 4.81 -19.93
C GLU A 347 -3.10 5.47 -18.56
N TRP A 348 -2.60 4.80 -17.51
CA TRP A 348 -2.57 5.37 -16.17
C TRP A 348 -1.62 6.56 -16.04
N VAL A 349 -0.50 6.58 -16.76
CA VAL A 349 0.35 7.79 -16.82
C VAL A 349 -0.46 9.00 -17.31
N ASP A 350 -1.33 8.82 -18.29
CA ASP A 350 -2.19 9.91 -18.79
C ASP A 350 -3.30 10.27 -17.81
N GLU A 351 -3.91 9.28 -17.14
CA GLU A 351 -4.92 9.51 -16.11
C GLU A 351 -4.34 10.25 -14.89
N LEU A 352 -3.16 9.85 -14.42
CA LEU A 352 -2.47 10.45 -13.26
C LEU A 352 -2.09 11.91 -13.50
N LYS A 353 -1.83 12.32 -14.75
CA LYS A 353 -1.64 13.73 -15.11
C LYS A 353 -2.91 14.57 -14.91
N GLY A 354 -4.08 13.93 -14.93
CA GLY A 354 -5.38 14.54 -14.71
C GLY A 354 -5.70 14.85 -13.24
N VAL A 355 -5.00 14.22 -12.29
CA VAL A 355 -5.28 14.34 -10.84
C VAL A 355 -5.40 15.80 -10.34
N PRO A 356 -4.50 16.73 -10.69
CA PRO A 356 -4.65 18.14 -10.29
C PRO A 356 -5.90 18.82 -10.86
N SER A 357 -6.32 18.43 -12.08
CA SER A 357 -7.56 18.94 -12.68
C SER A 357 -8.78 18.44 -11.92
N ASP A 358 -8.80 17.16 -11.55
CA ASP A 358 -9.89 16.58 -10.77
C ASP A 358 -10.06 17.27 -9.41
N HIS A 359 -8.94 17.60 -8.75
CA HIS A 359 -8.96 18.37 -7.50
C HIS A 359 -9.55 19.77 -7.72
N ALA A 360 -9.14 20.45 -8.78
CA ALA A 360 -9.70 21.75 -9.12
C ALA A 360 -11.21 21.67 -9.41
N ASP A 361 -11.68 20.61 -10.06
CA ASP A 361 -13.10 20.38 -10.35
C ASP A 361 -13.91 20.08 -9.09
N MET A 362 -13.38 19.31 -8.14
CA MET A 362 -14.01 19.11 -6.83
C MET A 362 -14.15 20.43 -6.07
N MET A 363 -13.09 21.24 -6.05
CA MET A 363 -13.12 22.54 -5.37
C MET A 363 -14.07 23.54 -6.05
N ARG A 364 -14.15 23.54 -7.39
CA ARG A 364 -15.15 24.35 -8.14
C ARG A 364 -16.57 23.95 -7.79
N THR A 365 -16.83 22.63 -7.74
CA THR A 365 -18.15 22.09 -7.38
C THR A 365 -18.53 22.55 -5.97
N LEU A 366 -17.62 22.41 -5.00
CA LEU A 366 -17.85 22.88 -3.63
C LEU A 366 -18.14 24.38 -3.54
N LEU A 367 -17.40 25.21 -4.29
CA LEU A 367 -17.64 26.65 -4.32
C LEU A 367 -19.00 27.00 -4.92
N SER A 368 -19.43 26.28 -5.96
CA SER A 368 -20.75 26.49 -6.57
C SER A 368 -21.93 26.06 -5.70
N GLU A 369 -21.70 25.25 -4.66
CA GLU A 369 -22.73 24.89 -3.68
C GLU A 369 -22.91 25.95 -2.59
N ILE A 370 -21.88 26.79 -2.36
CA ILE A 370 -21.88 27.81 -1.29
C ILE A 370 -22.50 29.13 -1.77
N TYR A 371 -22.37 29.45 -3.05
CA TYR A 371 -22.86 30.68 -3.68
C TYR A 371 -24.09 30.42 -4.54
#